data_AF-A0A4Q0M842-F1
#
_entry.id   AF-A0A4Q0M842-F1
#
_cell.length_a   1.000
_cell.length_b   1.000
_cell.length_c   1.000
_cell.angle_alpha   90.00
_cell.angle_beta   90.00
_cell.angle_gamma   90.00
#
_symmetry.space_group_name_H-M   'P 1'
#
loop_
_entity.id
_entity.type
_entity.pdbx_description
1 polymer ?
#
loop_
_entity_poly.entity_id
_entity_poly.type
_entity_poly.pdbx_seq_one_letter_code
_entity_poly.pdbx_strand_id
1 'polypeptide(L)'
;MNKETLTLKIQQLLTHSVMEREFYDRATDIISSSELKSAFAKYLWMRGEHIVGIKTFLMRAEQDHEIPVSQPFENERLWRFFIESVKRRDNSAILNTGMRYARLTRYKYNTALPFANMTDRLNTMLQNHLFEIQNILQEFSSIQLYKTRS
;
A
#
# COMPACT_ATOMS: atom_id res chain seq x y z
N MET A 1 9.60 25.96 2.88
CA MET A 1 8.70 24.97 2.23
C MET A 1 7.26 25.33 2.59
N ASN A 2 6.33 25.32 1.64
CA ASN A 2 4.96 25.82 1.81
C ASN A 2 4.00 24.72 2.34
N LYS A 3 3.12 25.06 3.29
CA LYS A 3 2.04 24.21 3.85
C LYS A 3 1.16 23.57 2.77
N GLU A 4 0.93 24.25 1.65
CA GLU A 4 0.16 23.74 0.50
C GLU A 4 0.88 22.56 -0.16
N THR A 5 2.20 22.66 -0.35
CA THR A 5 3.00 21.56 -0.94
C THR A 5 2.99 20.32 -0.05
N LEU A 6 3.09 20.51 1.27
CA LEU A 6 2.95 19.42 2.24
C LEU A 6 1.58 18.77 2.10
N THR A 7 0.51 19.56 2.15
CA THR A 7 -0.86 19.06 2.08
C THR A 7 -1.10 18.26 0.80
N LEU A 8 -0.67 18.77 -0.35
CA LEU A 8 -0.76 18.06 -1.63
C LEU A 8 -0.02 16.71 -1.60
N LYS A 9 1.17 16.65 -0.99
CA LYS A 9 1.92 15.38 -0.86
C LYS A 9 1.21 14.37 0.02
N ILE A 10 0.62 14.81 1.13
CA ILE A 10 -0.13 13.93 2.04
C ILE A 10 -1.44 13.47 1.41
N GLN A 11 -2.12 14.34 0.65
CA GLN A 11 -3.28 13.97 -0.17
C GLN A 11 -2.94 12.91 -1.22
N GLN A 12 -1.87 13.09 -1.98
CA GLN A 12 -1.39 12.10 -2.94
C GLN A 12 -1.06 10.76 -2.27
N LEU A 13 -0.45 10.81 -1.09
CA LEU A 13 -0.16 9.61 -0.30
C LEU A 13 -1.42 8.91 0.19
N LEU A 14 -2.44 9.67 0.63
CA LEU A 14 -3.73 9.14 1.02
C LEU A 14 -4.43 8.44 -0.14
N THR A 15 -4.52 9.10 -1.30
CA THR A 15 -5.13 8.54 -2.52
C THR A 15 -4.46 7.23 -2.91
N HIS A 16 -3.13 7.22 -2.98
CA HIS A 16 -2.36 5.99 -3.23
C HIS A 16 -2.66 4.90 -2.21
N SER A 17 -2.75 5.26 -0.93
CA SER A 17 -3.03 4.31 0.15
C SER A 17 -4.41 3.67 0.03
N VAL A 18 -5.44 4.46 -0.29
CA VAL A 18 -6.82 3.98 -0.49
C VAL A 18 -6.89 3.05 -1.70
N MET A 19 -6.30 3.46 -2.82
CA MET A 19 -6.26 2.63 -4.02
C MET A 19 -5.56 1.31 -3.73
N GLU A 20 -4.33 1.34 -3.21
CA GLU A 20 -3.58 0.13 -2.87
C GLU A 20 -4.38 -0.81 -1.96
N ARG A 21 -5.03 -0.28 -0.92
CA ARG A 21 -5.87 -1.07 -0.02
C ARG A 21 -6.95 -1.83 -0.79
N GLU A 22 -7.61 -1.18 -1.75
CA GLU A 22 -8.64 -1.82 -2.59
C GLU A 22 -8.07 -2.99 -3.42
N PHE A 23 -6.84 -2.90 -3.93
CA PHE A 23 -6.21 -4.05 -4.60
C PHE A 23 -6.00 -5.21 -3.64
N TYR A 24 -5.44 -4.96 -2.46
CA TYR A 24 -5.18 -6.03 -1.51
C TYR A 24 -6.48 -6.66 -1.01
N ASP A 25 -7.54 -5.88 -0.82
CA ASP A 25 -8.88 -6.35 -0.46
C ASP A 25 -9.38 -7.37 -1.50
N ARG A 26 -9.46 -6.92 -2.77
CA ARG A 26 -9.86 -7.77 -3.91
C ARG A 26 -8.93 -8.96 -4.13
N ALA A 27 -7.63 -8.80 -3.90
CA ALA A 27 -6.64 -9.86 -4.05
C ALA A 27 -6.84 -10.96 -3.00
N THR A 28 -7.08 -10.59 -1.74
CA THR A 28 -7.28 -11.56 -0.66
C THR A 28 -8.52 -12.43 -0.83
N ASP A 29 -9.53 -11.95 -1.56
CA ASP A 29 -10.74 -12.72 -1.87
C ASP A 29 -10.47 -13.86 -2.86
N ILE A 30 -9.53 -13.68 -3.79
CA ILE A 30 -9.34 -14.60 -4.93
C ILE A 30 -8.08 -15.48 -4.82
N ILE A 31 -7.11 -15.11 -3.97
CA ILE A 31 -5.92 -15.94 -3.72
C ILE A 31 -6.33 -17.25 -3.02
N SER A 32 -5.94 -18.38 -3.59
CA SER A 32 -6.20 -19.70 -3.00
C SER A 32 -5.10 -20.16 -2.02
N SER A 33 -3.86 -19.68 -2.17
CA SER A 33 -2.76 -20.02 -1.25
C SER A 33 -2.99 -19.37 0.11
N SER A 34 -3.10 -20.18 1.17
CA SER A 34 -3.35 -19.70 2.54
C SER A 34 -2.23 -18.79 3.05
N GLU A 35 -0.97 -19.14 2.74
CA GLU A 35 0.21 -18.35 3.11
C GLU A 35 0.16 -16.95 2.47
N LEU A 36 -0.08 -16.89 1.15
CA LEU A 36 -0.18 -15.61 0.44
C LEU A 36 -1.40 -14.80 0.88
N LYS A 37 -2.54 -15.46 1.08
CA LYS A 37 -3.75 -14.81 1.57
C LYS A 37 -3.53 -14.18 2.94
N SER A 38 -2.88 -14.92 3.86
CA SER A 38 -2.54 -14.41 5.19
C SER A 38 -1.56 -13.24 5.11
N ALA A 39 -0.52 -13.34 4.29
CA ALA A 39 0.46 -12.28 4.12
C ALA A 39 -0.17 -11.00 3.55
N PHE A 40 -1.04 -11.13 2.54
CA PHE A 40 -1.74 -10.00 1.94
C PHE A 40 -2.78 -9.41 2.89
N ALA A 41 -3.50 -10.22 3.67
CA ALA A 41 -4.45 -9.75 4.67
C ALA A 41 -3.76 -8.97 5.81
N LYS A 42 -2.59 -9.43 6.26
CA LYS A 42 -1.77 -8.68 7.23
C LYS A 42 -1.38 -7.31 6.69
N TYR A 43 -0.92 -7.25 5.44
CA TYR A 43 -0.59 -5.97 4.81
C TYR A 43 -1.83 -5.07 4.64
N LEU A 44 -2.96 -5.64 4.20
CA LEU A 44 -4.23 -4.93 4.04
C LEU A 44 -4.66 -4.25 5.33
N TRP A 45 -4.59 -4.96 6.45
CA TRP A 45 -4.96 -4.43 7.78
C TRP A 45 -4.06 -3.25 8.17
N MET A 46 -2.74 -3.41 8.10
CA MET A 46 -1.76 -2.37 8.41
C MET A 46 -1.98 -1.11 7.54
N ARG A 47 -2.27 -1.29 6.23
CA ARG A 47 -2.58 -0.15 5.34
C ARG A 47 -3.90 0.55 5.73
N GLY A 48 -4.86 -0.18 6.30
CA GLY A 48 -6.06 0.40 6.89
C GLY A 48 -5.75 1.39 8.02
N GLU A 49 -4.86 1.02 8.95
CA GLU A 49 -4.43 1.91 10.04
C GLU A 49 -3.71 3.15 9.51
N HIS A 50 -2.83 2.97 8.53
CA HIS A 50 -2.10 4.08 7.89
C HIS A 50 -3.05 5.11 7.27
N ILE A 51 -4.11 4.65 6.59
CA ILE A 51 -5.14 5.52 6.00
C ILE A 51 -5.84 6.34 7.08
N VAL A 52 -6.21 5.72 8.21
CA VAL A 52 -6.85 6.42 9.33
C VAL A 52 -5.93 7.49 9.90
N GLY A 53 -4.64 7.18 10.10
CA GLY A 53 -3.64 8.14 10.58
C GLY A 53 -3.50 9.35 9.66
N ILE A 54 -3.36 9.11 8.35
CA ILE A 54 -3.24 10.17 7.34
C ILE A 54 -4.51 11.03 7.28
N LYS A 55 -5.70 10.41 7.23
CA LYS A 55 -6.99 11.14 7.23
C LYS A 55 -7.13 12.02 8.48
N THR A 56 -6.78 11.49 9.65
CA THR A 56 -6.89 12.22 10.91
C THR A 56 -5.99 13.45 10.93
N PHE A 57 -4.76 13.34 10.41
CA PHE A 57 -3.87 14.50 10.25
C PHE A 57 -4.50 15.56 9.34
N LEU A 58 -4.97 15.14 8.18
CA LEU A 58 -5.55 16.00 7.16
C LEU A 58 -6.82 16.75 7.64
N MET A 59 -7.70 16.07 8.38
CA MET A 59 -8.88 16.69 9.01
C MET A 59 -8.49 17.76 10.05
N ARG A 60 -7.47 17.49 10.87
CA ARG A 60 -6.99 18.45 11.88
C ARG A 60 -6.27 19.66 11.29
N ALA A 61 -5.84 19.57 10.04
CA ALA A 61 -5.24 20.68 9.34
C ALA A 61 -6.27 21.68 8.79
N GLU A 62 -7.57 21.49 9.07
CA GLU A 62 -8.71 22.28 8.55
C GLU A 62 -8.72 22.35 7.03
N GLN A 63 -8.42 21.23 6.41
CA GLN A 63 -8.40 21.09 4.97
C GLN A 63 -9.59 20.19 4.63
N ASP A 64 -10.53 20.68 3.83
CA ASP A 64 -11.56 19.84 3.24
C ASP A 64 -10.88 18.90 2.24
N HIS A 65 -11.14 17.62 2.40
CA HIS A 65 -10.51 16.57 1.62
C HIS A 65 -11.58 15.82 0.86
N GLU A 66 -11.78 16.19 -0.40
CA GLU A 66 -12.35 15.26 -1.36
C GLU A 66 -11.30 14.17 -1.60
N ILE A 67 -11.56 12.98 -1.07
CA ILE A 67 -10.86 11.77 -1.51
C ILE A 67 -11.13 11.71 -3.01
N PRO A 68 -10.11 11.75 -3.88
CA PRO A 68 -10.34 11.64 -5.32
C PRO A 68 -11.17 10.39 -5.54
N VAL A 69 -12.32 10.56 -6.20
CA VAL A 69 -13.17 9.46 -6.65
C VAL A 69 -12.22 8.44 -7.27
N SER A 70 -12.25 7.22 -6.71
CA SER A 70 -11.37 6.11 -7.04
C SER A 70 -11.07 6.12 -8.54
N GLN A 71 -9.91 6.65 -8.92
CA GLN A 71 -9.46 6.47 -10.28
C GLN A 71 -9.24 4.96 -10.42
N PRO A 72 -9.69 4.35 -11.53
CA PRO A 72 -9.41 2.94 -11.76
C PRO A 72 -7.92 2.74 -11.57
N PHE A 73 -7.55 1.65 -10.89
CA PHE A 73 -6.18 1.27 -10.63
C PHE A 73 -5.26 1.75 -11.75
N GLU A 74 -4.21 2.52 -11.42
CA GLU A 74 -3.23 3.07 -12.37
C GLU A 74 -2.57 1.99 -13.26
N ASN A 75 -2.92 0.70 -13.07
CA ASN A 75 -2.49 -0.37 -13.93
C ASN A 75 -3.53 -1.50 -14.03
N GLU A 76 -4.65 -1.26 -14.73
CA GLU A 76 -5.59 -2.30 -15.16
C GLU A 76 -4.88 -3.51 -15.81
N ARG A 77 -3.76 -3.27 -16.51
CA ARG A 77 -2.90 -4.31 -17.05
C ARG A 77 -2.23 -5.16 -15.95
N LEU A 78 -1.77 -4.55 -14.85
CA LEU A 78 -1.20 -5.27 -13.71
C LEU A 78 -2.28 -6.07 -12.96
N TRP A 79 -3.49 -5.53 -12.84
CA TRP A 79 -4.62 -6.29 -12.29
C TRP A 79 -4.95 -7.51 -13.14
N ARG A 80 -5.04 -7.35 -14.47
CA ARG A 80 -5.24 -8.49 -15.38
C ARG A 80 -4.12 -9.53 -15.28
N PHE A 81 -2.87 -9.08 -15.20
CA PHE A 81 -1.73 -9.98 -14.97
C PHE A 81 -1.88 -10.75 -13.65
N PHE A 82 -2.26 -10.07 -12.56
CA PHE A 82 -2.52 -10.69 -11.27
C PHE A 82 -3.61 -11.77 -11.35
N ILE A 83 -4.75 -11.46 -11.97
CA ILE A 83 -5.84 -12.42 -12.19
C ILE A 83 -5.36 -13.65 -12.96
N GLU A 84 -4.57 -13.47 -14.02
CA GLU A 84 -4.03 -14.60 -14.77
C GLU A 84 -3.04 -15.43 -13.95
N SER A 85 -2.21 -14.81 -13.11
CA SER A 85 -1.36 -15.52 -12.15
C SER A 85 -2.16 -16.33 -11.14
N VAL A 86 -3.27 -15.78 -10.62
CA VAL A 86 -4.20 -16.49 -9.73
C VAL A 86 -4.82 -17.70 -10.42
N LYS A 87 -5.33 -17.54 -11.64
CA LYS A 87 -5.91 -18.65 -12.43
C LYS A 87 -4.90 -19.77 -12.67
N ARG A 88 -3.64 -19.41 -12.95
CA ARG A 88 -2.53 -20.36 -13.17
C ARG A 88 -1.95 -20.93 -11.88
N ARG A 89 -2.41 -20.48 -10.72
CA ARG A 89 -1.84 -20.82 -9.40
C ARG A 89 -0.33 -20.51 -9.30
N ASP A 90 0.12 -19.49 -10.02
CA ASP A 90 1.51 -19.03 -9.98
C ASP A 90 1.71 -18.14 -8.75
N ASN A 91 1.90 -18.79 -7.61
CA ASN A 91 2.10 -18.12 -6.32
C ASN A 91 3.26 -17.11 -6.37
N SER A 92 4.31 -17.40 -7.14
CA SER A 92 5.47 -16.51 -7.27
C SER A 92 5.10 -15.24 -8.01
N ALA A 93 4.32 -15.32 -9.09
CA ALA A 93 3.84 -14.15 -9.81
C ALA A 93 2.81 -13.33 -8.99
N ILE A 94 1.96 -14.01 -8.22
CA ILE A 94 1.01 -13.37 -7.28
C ILE A 94 1.79 -12.54 -6.25
N LEU A 95 2.75 -13.18 -5.55
CA LEU A 95 3.59 -12.53 -4.54
C LEU A 95 4.36 -11.35 -5.13
N ASN A 96 5.02 -11.54 -6.27
CA ASN A 96 5.80 -10.49 -6.94
C ASN A 96 4.93 -9.29 -7.31
N THR A 97 3.67 -9.51 -7.68
CA THR A 97 2.74 -8.41 -7.98
C THR A 97 2.38 -7.62 -6.73
N GLY A 98 2.07 -8.29 -5.61
CA GLY A 98 1.88 -7.62 -4.31
C GLY A 98 3.11 -6.84 -3.88
N MET A 99 4.29 -7.48 -3.89
CA MET A 99 5.57 -6.82 -3.59
C MET A 99 5.82 -5.58 -4.45
N ARG A 100 5.41 -5.59 -5.72
CA ARG A 100 5.53 -4.42 -6.60
C ARG A 100 4.70 -3.24 -6.11
N TYR A 101 3.47 -3.46 -5.67
CA TYR A 101 2.64 -2.42 -5.04
C TYR A 101 3.27 -1.91 -3.74
N ALA A 102 3.69 -2.80 -2.85
CA ALA A 102 4.31 -2.40 -1.58
C ALA A 102 5.62 -1.61 -1.78
N ARG A 103 6.42 -1.95 -2.81
CA ARG A 103 7.63 -1.18 -3.19
C ARG A 103 7.28 0.20 -3.73
N LEU A 104 6.21 0.33 -4.52
CA LEU A 104 5.72 1.63 -4.97
C LEU A 104 5.26 2.47 -3.79
N THR A 105 4.57 1.87 -2.81
CA THR A 105 4.16 2.53 -1.57
C THR A 105 5.36 3.05 -0.80
N ARG A 106 6.38 2.21 -0.58
CA ARG A 106 7.64 2.63 0.02
C ARG A 106 8.25 3.85 -0.70
N TYR A 107 8.26 3.83 -2.03
CA TYR A 107 8.72 4.97 -2.83
C TYR A 107 7.89 6.23 -2.56
N LYS A 108 6.55 6.14 -2.55
CA LYS A 108 5.66 7.27 -2.26
C LYS A 108 5.93 7.86 -0.87
N TYR A 109 6.13 7.03 0.16
CA TYR A 109 6.51 7.48 1.51
C TYR A 109 7.86 8.21 1.50
N ASN A 110 8.87 7.65 0.84
CA ASN A 110 10.19 8.30 0.71
C ASN A 110 10.09 9.66 -0.01
N THR A 111 9.17 9.82 -0.97
CA THR A 111 8.94 11.12 -1.62
C THR A 111 8.14 12.10 -0.77
N ALA A 112 7.34 11.64 0.19
CA ALA A 112 6.51 12.49 1.04
C ALA A 112 7.23 12.93 2.32
N LEU A 113 8.10 12.08 2.88
CA LEU A 113 8.82 12.33 4.13
C LEU A 113 9.61 13.65 4.18
N PRO A 114 10.35 14.07 3.12
CA PRO A 114 11.06 15.34 3.15
C PRO A 114 10.14 16.55 3.40
N PHE A 115 8.87 16.44 3.04
CA PHE A 115 7.87 17.48 3.22
C PHE A 115 7.29 17.46 4.65
N ALA A 116 7.28 16.31 5.33
CA ALA A 116 6.69 16.11 6.64
C ALA A 116 7.49 16.71 7.81
N ASN A 117 8.76 17.05 7.58
CA ASN A 117 9.66 17.67 8.57
C ASN A 117 9.16 19.02 9.12
N MET A 118 8.10 19.60 8.54
CA MET A 118 7.45 20.80 9.08
C MET A 118 6.60 20.53 10.32
N THR A 119 6.32 19.26 10.63
CA THR A 119 5.45 18.84 11.72
C THR A 119 5.96 17.53 12.33
N ASP A 120 6.57 17.59 13.52
CA ASP A 120 7.19 16.44 14.18
C ASP A 120 6.24 15.24 14.27
N ARG A 121 4.98 15.48 14.62
CA ARG A 121 3.96 14.43 14.73
C ARG A 121 3.70 13.71 13.40
N LEU A 122 3.60 14.44 12.29
CA LEU A 122 3.40 13.85 10.96
C LEU A 122 4.66 13.07 10.55
N ASN A 123 5.84 13.66 10.78
CA ASN A 123 7.10 13.02 10.46
C ASN A 123 7.25 11.68 11.19
N THR A 124 7.04 11.64 12.50
CA THR A 124 7.06 10.40 13.29
C THR A 124 6.04 9.38 12.78
N MET A 125 4.80 9.80 12.49
CA MET A 125 3.78 8.89 11.95
C MET A 125 4.21 8.29 10.61
N LEU A 126 4.68 9.10 9.65
CA LEU A 126 5.09 8.61 8.34
C LEU A 126 6.36 7.75 8.39
N GLN A 127 7.28 8.05 9.32
CA GLN A 127 8.46 7.22 9.55
C GLN A 127 8.07 5.84 10.09
N ASN A 128 7.14 5.77 11.04
CA ASN A 128 6.62 4.52 11.57
C ASN A 128 5.93 3.69 10.47
N HIS A 129 5.03 4.32 9.70
CA HIS A 129 4.38 3.64 8.57
C HIS A 129 5.41 3.11 7.54
N LEU A 130 6.47 3.89 7.25
CA LEU A 130 7.52 3.47 6.32
C LEU A 130 8.28 2.26 6.86
N PHE A 131 8.61 2.25 8.15
CA PHE A 131 9.26 1.13 8.82
C PHE A 131 8.39 -0.15 8.74
N GLU A 132 7.10 -0.04 9.00
CA GLU A 132 6.15 -1.16 8.90
C GLU A 132 6.05 -1.70 7.46
N ILE A 133 6.03 -0.82 6.45
CA ILE A 133 6.09 -1.22 5.03
C ILE A 133 7.39 -1.96 4.71
N GLN A 134 8.52 -1.51 5.24
CA GLN A 134 9.81 -2.18 5.03
C GLN A 134 9.84 -3.57 5.66
N ASN A 135 9.29 -3.73 6.86
CA ASN A 135 9.16 -5.02 7.52
C ASN A 135 8.29 -5.98 6.70
N ILE A 136 7.14 -5.52 6.20
CA ILE A 136 6.30 -6.36 5.33
C ILE A 136 7.03 -6.75 4.04
N LEU A 137 7.79 -5.84 3.43
CA LEU A 137 8.58 -6.19 2.24
C LEU A 137 9.65 -7.25 2.55
N GLN A 138 10.24 -7.22 3.74
CA GLN A 138 11.16 -8.25 4.19
C GLN A 138 10.44 -9.58 4.41
N GLU A 139 9.27 -9.57 5.06
CA GLU A 139 8.42 -10.76 5.23
C GLU A 139 8.00 -11.36 3.89
N PHE A 140 7.53 -10.53 2.94
CA PHE A 140 7.20 -11.00 1.59
C PHE A 140 8.39 -11.64 0.89
N SER A 141 9.60 -11.15 1.14
CA SER A 141 10.83 -11.71 0.55
C SER A 141 11.24 -13.04 1.18
N SER A 142 10.78 -13.36 2.40
CA SER A 142 11.10 -14.61 3.09
C SER A 142 10.05 -15.71 2.91
N ILE A 143 8.89 -15.40 2.32
CA ILE A 143 7.84 -16.37 2.00
C ILE A 143 8.40 -17.50 1.12
N GLN A 144 8.31 -18.74 1.61
CA GLN A 144 8.80 -19.92 0.90
C GLN A 144 7.67 -20.56 0.11
N LEU A 145 7.56 -20.17 -1.16
CA LEU A 145 6.58 -20.77 -2.05
C LEU A 145 7.05 -22.15 -2.48
N TYR A 146 6.56 -23.19 -1.80
CA TYR A 146 6.79 -24.58 -2.22
C TYR A 146 6.28 -24.77 -3.65
N LYS A 147 7.14 -25.27 -4.54
CA LYS A 147 6.70 -25.83 -5.82
C LYS A 147 5.82 -27.03 -5.50
N THR A 148 4.50 -26.90 -5.67
CA THR A 148 3.64 -28.07 -5.89
C THR A 148 4.21 -28.80 -7.10
N ARG A 149 4.86 -29.95 -6.85
CA ARG A 149 5.27 -30.89 -7.89
C ARG A 149 4.00 -31.28 -8.64
N SER A 150 3.88 -30.81 -9.88
CA SER A 150 2.99 -31.35 -10.90
C SER A 150 3.50 -32.73 -11.33
#